data_AF-A0A957PH83-F1
#
_entry.id   AF-A0A957PH83-F1
#
_cell.length_a   1.000
_cell.length_b   1.000
_cell.length_c   1.000
_cell.angle_alpha   90.00
_cell.angle_beta   90.00
_cell.angle_gamma   90.00
#
_symmetry.space_group_name_H-M   'P 1'
#
loop_
_entity.id
_entity.type
_entity.pdbx_description
1 polymer ?
#
loop_
_entity_poly.entity_id
_entity_poly.type
_entity_poly.pdbx_seq_one_letter_code
_entity_poly.pdbx_strand_id
1 'polypeptide(L)'
;MSTITLKKEAPWWNWIVIVDVFLVIITIVHAYLVPYPGDSLNTFNLAGEMNFAAWWSSMLLLTLGMLAYELYCTKTDGSNKAWLILAFIWCGLSWDEIGSLHERVAITMGWKAFIPFILVGGSAAFYAFLLLYRNSATRTASIFIFVGIVVMSSAVVYEFFERIIEWPAWFIGLRVGAEEGTELLGMFLSLWGVHSQRQRKQWPNPLSQVIPNPYWMKKLAFILPSGLLLHVATSIIEDRFVPDMGSRGNPAVWYPVILFSILFYAALWKSWSPQENRSSSWRILALYFVLSSIAITAMYDIQSKARLQDVLGPLSNFYGQFMVQLLIVILICFWIYGALSMNSAFAMVVVGLLIFSGFWFPAHVLQYLVAGVFALLVTKLFLLDNRPKPNSELAA
;
A
#
# COMPACT_ATOMS: atom_id res chain seq x y z
N MET A 1 -37.35 27.41 5.48
CA MET A 1 -36.12 26.72 5.05
C MET A 1 -35.36 26.31 6.30
N SER A 2 -35.34 25.02 6.64
CA SER A 2 -34.55 24.53 7.76
C SER A 2 -33.07 24.56 7.39
N THR A 3 -32.27 25.27 8.18
CA THR A 3 -30.82 25.21 8.13
C THR A 3 -30.41 23.80 8.56
N ILE A 4 -30.18 22.92 7.60
CA ILE A 4 -29.55 21.62 7.87
C ILE A 4 -28.13 21.93 8.32
N THR A 5 -27.89 21.87 9.63
CA THR A 5 -26.53 21.89 10.18
C THR A 5 -25.82 20.64 9.69
N LEU A 6 -25.00 20.79 8.64
CA LEU A 6 -24.12 19.73 8.18
C LEU A 6 -23.22 19.31 9.35
N LYS A 7 -23.28 18.03 9.71
CA LYS A 7 -22.43 17.45 10.76
C LYS A 7 -20.97 17.70 10.35
N LYS A 8 -20.20 18.40 11.20
CA LYS A 8 -18.77 18.64 10.96
C LYS A 8 -18.07 17.30 10.82
N GLU A 9 -17.60 16.99 9.61
CA GLU A 9 -16.88 15.75 9.35
C GLU A 9 -15.55 15.72 10.11
N ALA A 10 -15.14 14.55 10.58
CA ALA A 10 -13.86 14.39 11.27
C ALA A 10 -12.71 14.70 10.29
N PRO A 11 -11.66 15.42 10.73
CA PRO A 11 -10.51 15.67 9.88
C PRO A 11 -9.77 14.35 9.58
N TRP A 12 -9.11 14.29 8.42
CA TRP A 12 -8.44 13.06 7.96
C TRP A 12 -7.38 12.54 8.95
N TRP A 13 -6.67 13.45 9.63
CA TRP A 13 -5.59 13.10 10.54
C TRP A 13 -6.08 12.31 11.77
N ASN A 14 -7.33 12.50 12.19
CA ASN A 14 -7.92 11.72 13.28
C ASN A 14 -7.89 10.23 12.95
N TRP A 15 -8.25 9.86 11.71
CA TRP A 15 -8.32 8.46 11.31
C TRP A 15 -6.96 7.79 11.31
N ILE A 16 -5.95 8.48 10.78
CA ILE A 16 -4.57 7.96 10.71
C ILE A 16 -3.99 7.83 12.11
N VAL A 17 -4.05 8.88 12.93
CA VAL A 17 -3.51 8.86 14.30
C VAL A 17 -4.18 7.79 15.17
N ILE A 18 -5.50 7.58 15.04
CA ILE A 18 -6.20 6.54 15.81
C ILE A 18 -5.68 5.14 15.44
N VAL A 19 -5.51 4.86 14.15
CA VAL A 19 -4.99 3.55 13.70
C VAL A 19 -3.53 3.39 14.12
N ASP A 20 -2.69 4.41 13.92
CA ASP A 20 -1.27 4.37 14.29
C ASP A 20 -1.09 4.13 15.80
N VAL A 21 -1.78 4.91 16.63
CA VAL A 21 -1.73 4.77 18.10
C VAL A 21 -2.23 3.39 18.53
N PHE A 22 -3.31 2.89 17.92
CA PHE A 22 -3.81 1.55 18.18
C PHE A 22 -2.73 0.48 17.89
N LEU A 23 -2.11 0.52 16.71
CA LEU A 23 -1.09 -0.44 16.31
C LEU A 23 0.16 -0.37 17.21
N VAL A 24 0.62 0.84 17.57
CA VAL A 24 1.73 1.02 18.51
C VAL A 24 1.40 0.45 19.89
N ILE A 25 0.20 0.71 20.41
CA ILE A 25 -0.22 0.14 21.70
C ILE A 25 -0.26 -1.38 21.66
N ILE A 26 -0.84 -1.97 20.61
CA ILE A 26 -0.88 -3.44 20.48
C ILE A 26 0.52 -4.03 20.36
N THR A 27 1.42 -3.38 19.63
CA THR A 27 2.83 -3.78 19.51
C THR A 27 3.53 -3.80 20.87
N ILE A 28 3.36 -2.73 21.67
CA ILE A 28 3.90 -2.65 23.03
C ILE A 28 3.36 -3.80 23.89
N VAL A 29 2.03 -4.00 23.88
CA VAL A 29 1.39 -5.03 24.72
C VAL A 29 1.82 -6.43 24.29
N HIS A 30 1.85 -6.72 22.99
CA HIS A 30 2.21 -8.01 22.43
C HIS A 30 3.61 -8.45 22.85
N ALA A 31 4.57 -7.52 22.96
CA ALA A 31 5.93 -7.82 23.43
C ALA A 31 6.02 -8.38 24.86
N TYR A 32 4.99 -8.23 25.69
CA TYR A 32 4.94 -8.78 27.05
C TYR A 32 4.05 -10.02 27.19
N LEU A 33 3.34 -10.40 26.13
CA LEU A 33 2.50 -11.59 26.12
C LEU A 33 3.34 -12.80 25.73
N VAL A 34 3.15 -13.92 26.42
CA VAL A 34 3.77 -15.18 26.04
C VAL A 34 3.14 -15.63 24.73
N PRO A 35 3.91 -15.94 23.67
CA PRO A 35 3.35 -16.42 22.41
C PRO A 35 2.48 -17.65 22.66
N TYR A 36 1.18 -17.55 22.38
CA TYR A 36 0.24 -18.66 22.49
C TYR A 36 -0.24 -19.08 21.09
N PRO A 37 -0.53 -20.37 20.88
CA PRO A 37 -1.13 -20.83 19.63
C PRO A 37 -2.43 -20.06 19.36
N GLY A 38 -2.52 -19.40 18.21
CA GLY A 38 -3.70 -18.61 17.87
C GLY A 38 -3.69 -17.16 18.33
N ASP A 39 -2.52 -16.57 18.60
CA ASP A 39 -2.40 -15.14 18.92
C ASP A 39 -2.94 -14.21 17.82
N SER A 40 -4.16 -13.68 18.01
CA SER A 40 -4.76 -12.72 17.08
C SER A 40 -4.12 -11.34 17.14
N LEU A 41 -3.32 -11.05 18.18
CA LEU A 41 -2.65 -9.76 18.32
C LEU A 41 -1.47 -9.65 17.36
N ASN A 42 -0.87 -10.76 16.94
CA ASN A 42 0.19 -10.76 15.93
C ASN A 42 -0.28 -10.15 14.60
N THR A 43 -1.57 -10.18 14.29
CA THR A 43 -2.13 -9.51 13.11
C THR A 43 -1.93 -7.99 13.15
N PHE A 44 -1.87 -7.41 14.35
CA PHE A 44 -1.79 -5.96 14.60
C PHE A 44 -0.43 -5.54 15.19
N ASN A 45 0.54 -6.44 15.25
CA ASN A 45 1.88 -6.17 15.75
C ASN A 45 2.75 -5.56 14.65
N LEU A 46 3.24 -4.33 14.83
CA LEU A 46 4.06 -3.62 13.82
C LEU A 46 5.41 -4.31 13.58
N ALA A 47 6.01 -4.90 14.62
CA ALA A 47 7.24 -5.70 14.50
C ALA A 47 7.03 -7.05 13.79
N GLY A 48 5.81 -7.33 13.33
CA GLY A 48 5.46 -8.54 12.60
C GLY A 48 5.38 -8.27 11.10
N GLU A 49 5.79 -9.27 10.33
CA GLU A 49 5.80 -9.22 8.87
C GLU A 49 4.51 -9.82 8.28
N MET A 50 4.14 -9.40 7.06
CA MET A 50 3.01 -9.96 6.32
C MET A 50 1.67 -9.97 7.07
N ASN A 51 1.46 -9.02 7.98
CA ASN A 51 0.23 -8.88 8.75
C ASN A 51 -0.53 -7.58 8.40
N PHE A 52 -1.59 -7.25 9.15
CA PHE A 52 -2.36 -6.04 8.91
C PHE A 52 -1.57 -4.76 9.25
N ALA A 53 -0.69 -4.81 10.26
CA ALA A 53 0.12 -3.67 10.66
C ALA A 53 1.16 -3.30 9.58
N ALA A 54 1.89 -4.28 9.04
CA ALA A 54 2.78 -4.13 7.90
C ALA A 54 2.02 -3.68 6.63
N TRP A 55 0.81 -4.22 6.39
CA TRP A 55 -0.06 -3.72 5.33
C TRP A 55 -0.38 -2.23 5.50
N TRP A 56 -0.76 -1.81 6.72
CA TRP A 56 -1.12 -0.43 7.00
C TRP A 56 0.07 0.52 6.78
N SER A 57 1.22 0.21 7.35
CA SER A 57 2.49 0.93 7.17
C SER A 57 2.84 1.06 5.68
N SER A 58 2.80 -0.06 4.95
CA SER A 58 3.07 -0.09 3.51
C SER A 58 2.07 0.77 2.72
N MET A 59 0.80 0.81 3.14
CA MET A 59 -0.22 1.61 2.47
C MET A 59 -0.09 3.10 2.76
N LEU A 60 0.43 3.50 3.92
CA LEU A 60 0.80 4.88 4.20
C LEU A 60 1.96 5.33 3.29
N LEU A 61 2.99 4.50 3.15
CA LEU A 61 4.12 4.74 2.24
C LEU A 61 3.67 4.78 0.76
N LEU A 62 2.80 3.85 0.34
CA LEU A 62 2.21 3.87 -1.00
C LEU A 62 1.39 5.15 -1.22
N THR A 63 0.60 5.55 -0.23
CA THR A 63 -0.19 6.79 -0.28
C THR A 63 0.71 8.00 -0.49
N LEU A 64 1.79 8.12 0.29
CA LEU A 64 2.81 9.16 0.12
C LEU A 64 3.40 9.15 -1.30
N GLY A 65 3.79 7.98 -1.80
CA GLY A 65 4.36 7.82 -3.14
C GLY A 65 3.39 8.22 -4.25
N MET A 66 2.14 7.80 -4.14
CA MET A 66 1.07 8.13 -5.08
C MET A 66 0.70 9.61 -5.05
N LEU A 67 0.58 10.23 -3.87
CA LEU A 67 0.33 11.66 -3.75
C LEU A 67 1.50 12.49 -4.32
N ALA A 68 2.74 12.08 -4.07
CA ALA A 68 3.91 12.71 -4.68
C ALA A 68 3.87 12.57 -6.21
N TYR A 69 3.50 11.40 -6.74
CA TYR A 69 3.37 11.21 -8.18
C TYR A 69 2.21 12.05 -8.80
N GLU A 70 1.11 12.21 -8.07
CA GLU A 70 0.02 13.12 -8.43
C GLU A 70 0.53 14.57 -8.52
N LEU A 71 1.30 15.03 -7.53
CA LEU A 71 1.92 16.36 -7.53
C LEU A 71 2.92 16.53 -8.69
N TYR A 72 3.71 15.51 -9.01
CA TYR A 72 4.57 15.52 -10.21
C TYR A 72 3.76 15.73 -11.50
N CYS A 73 2.58 15.11 -11.61
CA CYS A 73 1.73 15.20 -12.79
C CYS A 73 0.99 16.53 -12.93
N THR A 74 0.80 17.26 -11.81
CA THR A 74 -0.09 18.44 -11.72
C THR A 74 0.66 19.75 -11.48
N LYS A 75 1.82 19.74 -10.81
CA LYS A 75 2.62 20.95 -10.54
C LYS A 75 3.45 21.34 -11.78
N THR A 76 3.47 22.63 -12.06
CA THR A 76 4.23 23.24 -13.18
C THR A 76 5.29 24.25 -12.72
N ASP A 77 5.42 24.46 -11.41
CA ASP A 77 6.30 25.44 -10.76
C ASP A 77 7.78 25.00 -10.64
N GLY A 78 8.19 24.01 -11.44
CA GLY A 78 9.53 23.43 -11.40
C GLY A 78 9.80 22.47 -10.22
N SER A 79 8.89 22.35 -9.25
CA SER A 79 9.04 21.40 -8.12
C SER A 79 8.71 19.95 -8.51
N ASN A 80 8.10 19.74 -9.67
CA ASN A 80 7.61 18.44 -10.14
C ASN A 80 8.67 17.32 -10.05
N LYS A 81 9.92 17.57 -10.48
CA LYS A 81 10.99 16.57 -10.42
C LYS A 81 11.27 16.07 -9.00
N ALA A 82 11.20 16.94 -8.00
CA ALA A 82 11.38 16.56 -6.60
C ALA A 82 10.27 15.60 -6.16
N TRP A 83 9.02 15.89 -6.54
CA TRP A 83 7.89 15.02 -6.26
C TRP A 83 8.00 13.65 -6.93
N LEU A 84 8.55 13.57 -8.14
CA LEU A 84 8.80 12.28 -8.80
C LEU A 84 9.86 11.46 -8.05
N ILE A 85 10.93 12.09 -7.58
CA ILE A 85 11.98 11.42 -6.81
C ILE A 85 11.39 10.88 -5.50
N LEU A 86 10.65 11.71 -4.77
CA LEU A 86 9.95 11.28 -3.54
C LEU A 86 8.96 10.15 -3.83
N ALA A 87 8.25 10.18 -4.95
CA ALA A 87 7.35 9.10 -5.34
C ALA A 87 8.06 7.75 -5.44
N PHE A 88 9.24 7.72 -6.09
CA PHE A 88 10.04 6.50 -6.17
C PHE A 88 10.55 6.02 -4.82
N ILE A 89 11.01 6.94 -3.96
CA ILE A 89 11.51 6.60 -2.62
C ILE A 89 10.39 5.97 -1.79
N TRP A 90 9.23 6.64 -1.70
CA TRP A 90 8.11 6.14 -0.90
C TRP A 90 7.52 4.83 -1.43
N CYS A 91 7.44 4.65 -2.76
CA CYS A 91 7.04 3.37 -3.33
C CYS A 91 8.08 2.27 -3.06
N GLY A 92 9.37 2.60 -3.06
CA GLY A 92 10.43 1.66 -2.71
C GLY A 92 10.35 1.21 -1.25
N LEU A 93 10.11 2.15 -0.33
CA LEU A 93 9.88 1.84 1.10
C LEU A 93 8.59 1.04 1.31
N SER A 94 7.51 1.35 0.59
CA SER A 94 6.27 0.54 0.62
C SER A 94 6.53 -0.90 0.19
N TRP A 95 7.41 -1.09 -0.80
CA TRP A 95 7.80 -2.42 -1.27
C TRP A 95 8.68 -3.14 -0.25
N ASP A 96 9.59 -2.42 0.39
CA ASP A 96 10.40 -2.93 1.49
C ASP A 96 9.55 -3.40 2.67
N GLU A 97 8.54 -2.64 3.09
CA GLU A 97 7.66 -2.99 4.20
C GLU A 97 6.89 -4.31 3.99
N ILE A 98 6.47 -4.62 2.76
CA ILE A 98 5.80 -5.90 2.45
C ILE A 98 6.82 -6.97 2.11
N GLY A 99 7.97 -6.60 1.55
CA GLY A 99 8.96 -7.52 0.99
C GLY A 99 10.09 -7.89 1.94
N SER A 100 10.27 -7.14 3.02
CA SER A 100 11.40 -7.23 3.95
C SER A 100 12.74 -7.19 3.17
N LEU A 101 12.86 -6.28 2.20
CA LEU A 101 13.99 -6.25 1.27
C LEU A 101 15.29 -5.90 2.00
N HIS A 102 15.24 -4.97 2.94
CA HIS A 102 16.41 -4.57 3.71
C HIS A 102 16.87 -5.71 4.65
N GLU A 103 15.97 -6.42 5.31
CA GLU A 103 16.40 -7.53 6.16
C GLU A 103 17.09 -8.62 5.33
N ARG A 104 16.58 -8.88 4.12
CA ARG A 104 17.16 -9.82 3.15
C ARG A 104 18.56 -9.44 2.70
N VAL A 105 18.76 -8.18 2.35
CA VAL A 105 20.08 -7.66 1.96
C VAL A 105 21.02 -7.70 3.15
N ALA A 106 20.56 -7.36 4.36
CA ALA A 106 21.36 -7.42 5.58
C ALA A 106 21.86 -8.83 5.89
N ILE A 107 21.02 -9.85 5.72
CA ILE A 107 21.37 -11.26 5.96
C ILE A 107 22.32 -11.78 4.89
N THR A 108 22.02 -11.54 3.61
CA THR A 108 22.75 -12.15 2.49
C THR A 108 24.07 -11.46 2.19
N MET A 109 24.13 -10.13 2.30
CA MET A 109 25.28 -9.32 1.90
C MET A 109 25.88 -8.50 3.05
N GLY A 110 25.25 -8.53 4.24
CA GLY A 110 25.66 -7.74 5.40
C GLY A 110 25.23 -6.28 5.32
N TRP A 111 25.25 -5.58 6.45
CA TRP A 111 24.87 -4.17 6.57
C TRP A 111 25.66 -3.21 5.66
N LYS A 112 26.89 -3.56 5.31
CA LYS A 112 27.71 -2.74 4.40
C LYS A 112 27.13 -2.67 2.99
N ALA A 113 26.31 -3.64 2.60
CA ALA A 113 25.62 -3.64 1.31
C ALA A 113 24.61 -2.50 1.18
N PHE A 114 24.18 -1.87 2.28
CA PHE A 114 23.30 -0.70 2.25
C PHE A 114 23.99 0.59 1.84
N ILE A 115 25.32 0.69 1.95
CA ILE A 115 26.03 1.95 1.71
C ILE A 115 25.69 2.55 0.33
N PRO A 116 25.72 1.78 -0.79
CA PRO A 116 25.32 2.32 -2.09
C PRO A 116 23.86 2.79 -2.14
N PHE A 117 22.95 2.06 -1.49
CA PHE A 117 21.52 2.43 -1.46
C PHE A 117 21.28 3.70 -0.64
N ILE A 118 21.94 3.82 0.52
CA ILE A 118 21.90 5.03 1.35
C ILE A 118 22.51 6.22 0.60
N LEU A 119 23.62 6.03 -0.10
CA LEU A 119 24.24 7.10 -0.88
C LEU A 119 23.34 7.54 -2.04
N VAL A 120 22.80 6.61 -2.84
CA VAL A 120 21.94 6.94 -3.98
C VAL A 120 20.59 7.49 -3.50
N GLY A 121 19.90 6.76 -2.63
CA GLY A 121 18.60 7.13 -2.10
C GLY A 121 18.65 8.38 -1.24
N GLY A 122 19.63 8.49 -0.34
CA GLY A 122 19.85 9.66 0.50
C GLY A 122 20.24 10.90 -0.32
N SER A 123 21.10 10.76 -1.33
CA SER A 123 21.42 11.89 -2.23
C SER A 123 20.22 12.33 -3.04
N ALA A 124 19.40 11.38 -3.53
CA ALA A 124 18.18 11.69 -4.25
C ALA A 124 17.14 12.39 -3.36
N ALA A 125 16.94 11.89 -2.14
CA ALA A 125 16.07 12.50 -1.13
C ALA A 125 16.53 13.92 -0.78
N PHE A 126 17.83 14.10 -0.54
CA PHE A 126 18.42 15.40 -0.24
C PHE A 126 18.27 16.38 -1.41
N TYR A 127 18.51 15.93 -2.64
CA TYR A 127 18.28 16.73 -3.84
C TYR A 127 16.82 17.15 -3.99
N ALA A 128 15.87 16.22 -3.79
CA ALA A 128 14.45 16.52 -3.80
C ALA A 128 14.08 17.56 -2.71
N PHE A 129 14.62 17.40 -1.50
CA PHE A 129 14.45 18.37 -0.42
C PHE A 129 14.97 19.76 -0.81
N LEU A 130 16.18 19.87 -1.37
CA LEU A 130 16.75 21.15 -1.81
C LEU A 130 15.88 21.85 -2.86
N LEU A 131 15.33 21.09 -3.82
CA LEU A 131 14.43 21.63 -4.83
C LEU A 131 13.13 22.17 -4.21
N LEU A 132 12.54 21.46 -3.24
CA LEU A 132 11.35 21.92 -2.55
C LEU A 132 11.66 23.11 -1.63
N TYR A 133 12.72 23.06 -0.84
CA TYR A 133 13.05 24.10 0.14
C TYR A 133 13.33 25.47 -0.50
N ARG A 134 13.94 25.47 -1.70
CA ARG A 134 14.23 26.68 -2.47
C ARG A 134 12.97 27.40 -2.96
N ASN A 135 11.88 26.68 -3.21
CA ASN A 135 10.62 27.28 -3.62
C ASN A 135 9.81 27.67 -2.37
N SER A 136 9.49 28.96 -2.23
CA SER A 136 8.75 29.48 -1.07
C SER A 136 7.37 28.83 -0.90
N ALA A 137 6.72 28.42 -1.99
CA ALA A 137 5.41 27.76 -1.96
C ALA A 137 5.47 26.32 -1.39
N THR A 138 6.61 25.64 -1.53
CA THR A 138 6.79 24.25 -1.09
C THR A 138 7.70 24.11 0.13
N ARG A 139 8.29 25.21 0.62
CA ARG A 139 9.22 25.21 1.76
C ARG A 139 8.65 24.55 3.01
N THR A 140 7.44 24.92 3.44
CA THR A 140 6.82 24.32 4.63
C THR A 140 6.63 22.82 4.46
N ALA A 141 6.17 22.37 3.29
CA ALA A 141 6.05 20.95 2.97
C ALA A 141 7.39 20.22 3.06
N SER A 142 8.45 20.85 2.52
CA SER A 142 9.80 20.27 2.56
C SER A 142 10.31 20.08 3.98
N ILE A 143 10.01 20.99 4.91
CA ILE A 143 10.40 20.86 6.32
C ILE A 143 9.68 19.68 6.95
N PHE A 144 8.36 19.57 6.78
CA PHE A 144 7.59 18.43 7.31
C PHE A 144 8.08 17.10 6.76
N ILE A 145 8.34 17.01 5.45
CA ILE A 145 8.88 15.80 4.81
C ILE A 145 10.28 15.48 5.34
N PHE A 146 11.16 16.48 5.46
CA PHE A 146 12.51 16.28 5.97
C PHE A 146 12.51 15.79 7.42
N VAL A 147 11.75 16.45 8.29
CA VAL A 147 11.58 16.02 9.69
C VAL A 147 10.97 14.61 9.73
N GLY A 148 9.97 14.34 8.89
CA GLY A 148 9.35 13.01 8.79
C GLY A 148 10.35 11.92 8.43
N ILE A 149 11.19 12.14 7.40
CA ILE A 149 12.25 11.21 7.00
C ILE A 149 13.27 11.02 8.12
N VAL A 150 13.69 12.09 8.80
CA VAL A 150 14.65 12.00 9.92
C VAL A 150 14.08 11.21 11.09
N VAL A 151 12.82 11.46 11.46
CA VAL A 151 12.14 10.73 12.54
C VAL A 151 11.99 9.25 12.18
N MET A 152 11.53 8.94 10.97
CA MET A 152 11.43 7.55 10.49
C MET A 152 12.80 6.86 10.46
N SER A 153 13.83 7.54 9.95
CA SER A 153 15.19 7.00 9.88
C SER A 153 15.84 6.77 11.25
N SER A 154 15.24 7.28 12.34
CA SER A 154 15.70 6.98 13.69
C SER A 154 15.42 5.54 14.11
N ALA A 155 14.49 4.82 13.45
CA ALA A 155 14.28 3.38 13.61
C ALA A 155 15.57 2.57 13.43
N VAL A 156 16.37 2.90 12.41
CA VAL A 156 17.70 2.28 12.17
C VAL A 156 18.62 2.41 13.39
N VAL A 157 18.52 3.51 14.14
CA VAL A 157 19.31 3.72 15.36
C VAL A 157 18.81 2.82 16.49
N TYR A 158 17.48 2.64 16.62
CA TYR A 158 16.90 1.69 17.58
C TYR A 158 17.32 0.26 17.26
N GLU A 159 17.26 -0.15 16.00
CA GLU A 159 17.68 -1.48 15.56
C GLU A 159 19.19 -1.72 15.81
N PHE A 160 20.01 -0.68 15.59
CA PHE A 160 21.43 -0.73 15.94
C PHE A 160 21.62 -0.96 17.44
N PHE A 161 20.92 -0.20 18.29
CA PHE A 161 21.01 -0.35 19.74
C PHE A 161 20.47 -1.69 20.25
N GLU A 162 19.43 -2.24 19.63
CA GLU A 162 18.92 -3.59 19.93
C GLU A 162 20.01 -4.66 19.79
N ARG A 163 20.91 -4.50 18.82
CA ARG A 163 21.99 -5.47 18.57
C ARG A 163 23.16 -5.35 19.55
N ILE A 164 23.33 -4.21 20.23
CA ILE A 164 24.49 -3.95 21.08
C ILE A 164 24.18 -3.80 22.57
N ILE A 165 22.91 -3.59 22.94
CA ILE A 165 22.48 -3.42 24.33
C ILE A 165 21.50 -4.54 24.68
N GLU A 166 21.78 -5.24 25.78
CA GLU A 166 20.80 -6.14 26.40
C GLU A 166 19.75 -5.30 27.13
N TRP A 167 18.55 -5.23 26.55
CA TRP A 167 17.44 -4.49 27.12
C TRP A 167 16.78 -5.28 28.26
N PRO A 168 16.46 -4.63 29.40
CA PRO A 168 15.75 -5.32 30.45
C PRO A 168 14.34 -5.69 29.98
N ALA A 169 13.86 -6.87 30.36
CA ALA A 169 12.59 -7.43 29.87
C ALA A 169 11.39 -6.47 29.99
N TRP A 170 11.33 -5.67 31.07
CA TRP A 170 10.27 -4.69 31.29
C TRP A 170 10.26 -3.53 30.29
N PHE A 171 11.35 -3.29 29.55
CA PHE A 171 11.48 -2.19 28.60
C PHE A 171 11.35 -2.60 27.13
N ILE A 172 11.37 -3.91 26.81
CA ILE A 172 11.36 -4.41 25.43
C ILE A 172 10.15 -3.89 24.64
N GLY A 173 8.94 -3.99 25.20
CA GLY A 173 7.74 -3.50 24.50
C GLY A 173 7.75 -2.01 24.24
N LEU A 174 8.23 -1.19 25.19
CA LEU A 174 8.37 0.26 25.00
C LEU A 174 9.41 0.60 23.94
N ARG A 175 10.52 -0.16 23.88
CA ARG A 175 11.56 -0.01 22.85
C ARG A 175 11.00 -0.27 21.45
N VAL A 176 10.36 -1.43 21.27
CA VAL A 176 9.73 -1.83 19.98
C VAL A 176 8.65 -0.81 19.60
N GLY A 177 7.79 -0.42 20.53
CA GLY A 177 6.76 0.59 20.28
C GLY A 177 7.33 1.97 19.91
N ALA A 178 8.51 2.34 20.43
CA ALA A 178 9.20 3.57 20.05
C ALA A 178 9.80 3.49 18.64
N GLU A 179 10.45 2.37 18.31
CA GLU A 179 10.98 2.10 16.96
C GLU A 179 9.86 2.22 15.91
N GLU A 180 8.84 1.36 16.01
CA GLU A 180 7.70 1.31 15.09
C GLU A 180 6.88 2.61 15.10
N GLY A 181 6.68 3.19 16.28
CA GLY A 181 5.93 4.44 16.44
C GLY A 181 6.64 5.65 15.82
N THR A 182 7.98 5.67 15.81
CA THR A 182 8.73 6.72 15.11
C THR A 182 8.62 6.62 13.60
N GLU A 183 8.52 5.41 13.05
CA GLU A 183 8.28 5.24 11.61
C GLU A 183 6.90 5.77 11.19
N LEU A 184 5.84 5.36 11.90
CA LEU A 184 4.47 5.85 11.65
C LEU A 184 4.37 7.38 11.83
N LEU A 185 5.00 7.94 12.87
CA LEU A 185 5.06 9.38 13.06
C LEU A 185 5.79 10.08 11.90
N GLY A 186 6.89 9.51 11.41
CA GLY A 186 7.62 10.03 10.27
C GLY A 186 6.80 10.03 8.97
N MET A 187 6.04 8.97 8.72
CA MET A 187 5.08 8.89 7.62
C MET A 187 3.97 9.93 7.77
N PHE A 188 3.40 10.08 8.97
CA PHE A 188 2.35 11.07 9.26
C PHE A 188 2.82 12.50 9.00
N LEU A 189 4.02 12.87 9.47
CA LEU A 189 4.62 14.20 9.23
C LEU A 189 4.87 14.42 7.73
N SER A 190 5.39 13.41 7.04
CA SER A 190 5.58 13.48 5.59
C SER A 190 4.26 13.67 4.85
N LEU A 191 3.20 12.99 5.31
CA LEU A 191 1.86 13.08 4.72
C LEU A 191 1.27 14.46 4.94
N TRP A 192 1.48 15.06 6.12
CA TRP A 192 1.13 16.44 6.39
C TRP A 192 1.83 17.42 5.43
N GLY A 193 3.12 17.19 5.18
CA GLY A 193 3.90 17.95 4.20
C GLY A 193 3.31 17.86 2.80
N VAL A 194 3.07 16.65 2.30
CA VAL A 194 2.47 16.40 0.98
C VAL A 194 1.05 17.00 0.88
N HIS A 195 0.24 16.79 1.91
CA HIS A 195 -1.11 17.35 2.04
C HIS A 195 -1.10 18.87 1.87
N SER A 196 -0.18 19.58 2.52
CA SER A 196 -0.11 21.05 2.46
C SER A 196 0.05 21.60 1.02
N GLN A 197 0.49 20.74 0.09
CA GLN A 197 0.70 21.05 -1.33
C GLN A 197 -0.49 20.68 -2.21
N ARG A 198 -1.43 19.88 -1.70
CA ARG A 198 -2.70 19.52 -2.34
C ARG A 198 -3.77 20.58 -2.08
N GLN A 199 -3.50 21.81 -2.49
CA GLN A 199 -4.46 22.91 -2.35
C GLN A 199 -5.50 22.88 -3.46
N ARG A 200 -6.65 22.25 -3.22
CA ARG A 200 -7.88 22.49 -4.00
C ARG A 200 -8.95 23.05 -3.08
N LYS A 201 -9.55 24.16 -3.49
CA LYS A 201 -10.55 24.90 -2.69
C LYS A 201 -11.83 24.10 -2.42
N GLN A 202 -12.06 22.98 -3.12
CA GLN A 202 -13.29 22.19 -3.02
C GLN A 202 -13.01 20.69 -3.12
N TRP A 203 -12.47 20.14 -2.05
CA TRP A 203 -12.39 18.69 -1.86
C TRP A 203 -13.77 18.14 -1.45
N PRO A 204 -14.23 17.00 -1.99
CA PRO A 204 -15.57 16.48 -1.69
C PRO A 204 -15.75 16.05 -0.22
N ASN A 205 -14.65 15.72 0.47
CA ASN A 205 -14.63 15.36 1.90
C ASN A 205 -13.21 15.51 2.48
N PRO A 206 -13.01 15.53 3.81
CA PRO A 206 -11.70 15.63 4.44
C PRO A 206 -10.71 14.52 4.05
N LEU A 207 -11.15 13.26 3.91
CA LEU A 207 -10.27 12.14 3.55
C LEU A 207 -9.68 12.29 2.15
N SER A 208 -10.41 12.88 1.22
CA SER A 208 -9.94 13.11 -0.16
C SER A 208 -8.68 13.98 -0.24
N GLN A 209 -8.34 14.70 0.84
CA GLN A 209 -7.10 15.47 0.98
C GLN A 209 -5.86 14.58 1.08
N VAL A 210 -6.01 13.33 1.53
CA VAL A 210 -4.92 12.35 1.64
C VAL A 210 -5.12 11.09 0.79
N ILE A 211 -6.29 10.89 0.19
CA ILE A 211 -6.51 9.82 -0.79
C ILE A 211 -6.00 10.27 -2.18
N PRO A 212 -5.02 9.57 -2.79
CA PRO A 212 -4.54 9.86 -4.13
C PRO A 212 -5.64 9.70 -5.17
N ASN A 213 -5.57 10.47 -6.25
CA ASN A 213 -6.47 10.36 -7.39
C ASN A 213 -5.75 9.70 -8.59
N PRO A 214 -5.94 8.38 -8.81
CA PRO A 214 -5.31 7.67 -9.91
C PRO A 214 -5.65 8.25 -11.30
N TYR A 215 -6.79 8.95 -11.44
CA TYR A 215 -7.21 9.56 -12.70
C TYR A 215 -6.37 10.78 -13.10
N TRP A 216 -5.62 11.39 -12.17
CA TRP A 216 -4.70 12.50 -12.47
C TRP A 216 -3.28 12.05 -12.83
N MET A 217 -3.02 10.76 -12.77
CA MET A 217 -1.71 10.17 -12.97
C MET A 217 -1.52 9.75 -14.43
N LYS A 218 -0.96 10.67 -15.23
CA LYS A 218 -0.89 10.57 -16.70
C LYS A 218 -0.30 9.25 -17.18
N LYS A 219 0.84 8.82 -16.61
CA LYS A 219 1.54 7.60 -17.05
C LYS A 219 1.17 6.34 -16.24
N LEU A 220 0.17 6.39 -15.37
CA LEU A 220 -0.20 5.22 -14.56
C LEU A 220 -0.56 4.00 -15.44
N ALA A 221 -1.25 4.21 -16.55
CA ALA A 221 -1.58 3.15 -17.52
C ALA A 221 -0.34 2.41 -18.09
N PHE A 222 0.82 3.06 -18.10
CA PHE A 222 2.09 2.47 -18.53
C PHE A 222 2.86 1.85 -17.35
N ILE A 223 2.87 2.54 -16.21
CA ILE A 223 3.59 2.10 -15.00
C ILE A 223 3.04 0.76 -14.50
N LEU A 224 1.71 0.57 -14.47
CA LEU A 224 1.12 -0.64 -13.91
C LEU A 224 1.55 -1.90 -14.69
N PRO A 225 1.40 -1.98 -16.03
CA PRO A 225 1.94 -3.12 -16.80
C PRO A 225 3.45 -3.31 -16.65
N SER A 226 4.25 -2.24 -16.53
CA SER A 226 5.69 -2.37 -16.26
C SER A 226 5.97 -2.99 -14.89
N GLY A 227 5.15 -2.68 -13.87
CA GLY A 227 5.21 -3.31 -12.56
C GLY A 227 4.98 -4.82 -12.61
N LEU A 228 4.20 -5.31 -13.57
CA LEU A 228 4.04 -6.76 -13.77
C LEU A 228 5.38 -7.44 -14.12
N LEU A 229 6.27 -6.78 -14.86
CA LEU A 229 7.58 -7.35 -15.17
C LEU A 229 8.43 -7.53 -13.90
N LEU A 230 8.40 -6.54 -13.01
CA LEU A 230 9.05 -6.62 -11.70
C LEU A 230 8.42 -7.71 -10.84
N HIS A 231 7.10 -7.82 -10.86
CA HIS A 231 6.35 -8.88 -10.18
C HIS A 231 6.73 -10.28 -10.68
N VAL A 232 6.84 -10.47 -12.00
CA VAL A 232 7.30 -11.74 -12.59
C VAL A 232 8.72 -12.06 -12.13
N ALA A 233 9.62 -11.08 -12.19
CA ALA A 233 11.01 -11.26 -11.78
C ALA A 233 11.12 -11.66 -10.30
N THR A 234 10.44 -10.95 -9.41
CA THR A 234 10.40 -11.25 -7.97
C THR A 234 9.78 -12.61 -7.71
N SER A 235 8.64 -12.94 -8.34
CA SER A 235 8.00 -14.26 -8.21
C SER A 235 8.94 -15.42 -8.54
N ILE A 236 9.82 -15.26 -9.53
CA ILE A 236 10.81 -16.29 -9.93
C ILE A 236 12.00 -16.33 -8.97
N ILE A 237 12.46 -15.17 -8.48
CA ILE A 237 13.59 -15.07 -7.57
C ILE A 237 13.23 -15.65 -6.19
N GLU A 238 12.05 -15.32 -5.67
CA GLU A 238 11.60 -15.75 -4.34
C GLU A 238 11.60 -17.27 -4.18
N ASP A 239 10.97 -17.99 -5.11
CA ASP A 239 10.87 -19.46 -5.08
C ASP A 239 12.24 -20.17 -5.05
N ARG A 240 13.29 -19.51 -5.54
CA ARG A 240 14.64 -20.10 -5.67
C ARG A 240 15.63 -19.65 -4.61
N PHE A 241 15.50 -18.41 -4.14
CA PHE A 241 16.56 -17.75 -3.37
C PHE A 241 16.14 -17.29 -1.98
N VAL A 242 14.85 -17.47 -1.62
CA VAL A 242 14.30 -16.96 -0.38
C VAL A 242 13.69 -18.09 0.48
N PRO A 243 14.48 -18.70 1.37
CA PRO A 243 14.03 -19.83 2.18
C PRO A 243 13.14 -19.43 3.39
N ASP A 244 13.08 -18.15 3.75
CA ASP A 244 12.49 -17.64 4.99
C ASP A 244 11.15 -16.89 4.78
N MET A 245 10.42 -17.20 3.71
CA MET A 245 9.09 -16.62 3.41
C MET A 245 8.06 -16.77 4.56
N GLY A 246 8.29 -17.68 5.50
CA GLY A 246 7.40 -17.92 6.64
C GLY A 246 7.59 -16.97 7.83
N SER A 247 8.71 -16.25 7.88
CA SER A 247 9.09 -15.39 9.01
C SER A 247 9.38 -13.95 8.61
N ARG A 248 9.28 -13.62 7.32
CA ARG A 248 9.61 -12.32 6.74
C ARG A 248 8.58 -11.88 5.71
N GLY A 249 8.70 -10.64 5.24
CA GLY A 249 7.97 -10.08 4.11
C GLY A 249 8.09 -10.93 2.83
N ASN A 250 7.14 -10.77 1.90
CA ASN A 250 7.14 -11.43 0.60
C ASN A 250 7.01 -10.39 -0.54
N PRO A 251 8.10 -10.12 -1.28
CA PRO A 251 8.11 -9.05 -2.28
C PRO A 251 7.24 -9.37 -3.49
N ALA A 252 6.94 -10.64 -3.77
CA ALA A 252 6.00 -11.02 -4.82
C ALA A 252 4.54 -10.69 -4.44
N VAL A 253 4.24 -10.45 -3.17
CA VAL A 253 2.90 -10.09 -2.71
C VAL A 253 2.62 -8.59 -2.89
N TRP A 254 3.65 -7.76 -2.91
CA TRP A 254 3.50 -6.31 -2.98
C TRP A 254 2.70 -5.84 -4.21
N TYR A 255 3.03 -6.33 -5.41
CA TYR A 255 2.38 -5.87 -6.63
C TYR A 255 0.84 -6.07 -6.66
N PRO A 256 0.29 -7.27 -6.41
CA PRO A 256 -1.16 -7.43 -6.34
C PRO A 256 -1.80 -6.60 -5.21
N VAL A 257 -1.15 -6.48 -4.03
CA VAL A 257 -1.63 -5.64 -2.92
C VAL A 257 -1.79 -4.18 -3.36
N ILE A 258 -0.75 -3.59 -3.96
CA ILE A 258 -0.82 -2.17 -4.36
C ILE A 258 -1.85 -1.94 -5.47
N LEU A 259 -2.07 -2.89 -6.37
CA LEU A 259 -3.07 -2.74 -7.43
C LEU A 259 -4.49 -2.68 -6.86
N PHE A 260 -4.80 -3.54 -5.88
CA PHE A 260 -6.07 -3.47 -5.17
C PHE A 260 -6.21 -2.19 -4.35
N SER A 261 -5.13 -1.67 -3.76
CA SER A 261 -5.14 -0.36 -3.08
C SER A 261 -5.38 0.81 -4.04
N ILE A 262 -4.76 0.79 -5.22
CA ILE A 262 -4.99 1.79 -6.29
C ILE A 262 -6.45 1.76 -6.76
N LEU A 263 -6.99 0.55 -6.92
CA LEU A 263 -8.40 0.34 -7.27
C LEU A 263 -9.34 0.84 -6.18
N PHE A 264 -9.01 0.64 -4.91
CA PHE A 264 -9.72 1.24 -3.77
C PHE A 264 -9.75 2.77 -3.87
N TYR A 265 -8.60 3.42 -4.11
CA TYR A 265 -8.57 4.88 -4.30
C TYR A 265 -9.43 5.33 -5.48
N ALA A 266 -9.34 4.64 -6.62
CA ALA A 266 -10.13 4.94 -7.81
C ALA A 266 -11.65 4.83 -7.54
N ALA A 267 -12.07 3.75 -6.88
CA ALA A 267 -13.48 3.52 -6.51
C ALA A 267 -14.00 4.57 -5.53
N LEU A 268 -13.19 4.99 -4.54
CA LEU A 268 -13.55 6.10 -3.64
C LEU A 268 -13.79 7.40 -4.41
N TRP A 269 -12.87 7.77 -5.31
CA TRP A 269 -13.02 8.97 -6.14
C TRP A 269 -14.27 8.94 -7.02
N LYS A 270 -14.59 7.78 -7.61
CA LYS A 270 -15.84 7.59 -8.34
C LYS A 270 -17.06 7.74 -7.43
N SER A 271 -17.01 7.20 -6.22
CA SER A 271 -18.12 7.31 -5.26
C SER A 271 -18.40 8.74 -4.78
N TRP A 272 -17.40 9.63 -4.89
CA TRP A 272 -17.52 11.05 -4.53
C TRP A 272 -17.87 11.95 -5.72
N SER A 273 -17.84 11.42 -6.95
CA SER A 273 -18.16 12.20 -8.15
C SER A 273 -19.67 12.48 -8.20
N PRO A 274 -20.10 13.75 -8.29
CA PRO A 274 -21.52 14.11 -8.41
C PRO A 274 -22.19 13.55 -9.67
N GLN A 275 -21.40 13.26 -10.71
CA GLN A 275 -21.88 12.77 -12.00
C GLN A 275 -22.20 11.26 -11.99
N GLU A 276 -21.79 10.54 -10.94
CA GLU A 276 -21.96 9.09 -10.87
C GLU A 276 -23.28 8.72 -10.17
N ASN A 277 -24.28 8.31 -10.96
CA ASN A 277 -25.58 7.84 -10.47
C ASN A 277 -25.51 6.60 -9.55
N ARG A 278 -24.33 5.96 -9.43
CA ARG A 278 -24.12 4.68 -8.72
C ARG A 278 -23.10 4.80 -7.58
N SER A 279 -23.11 5.92 -6.86
CA SER A 279 -22.17 6.16 -5.76
C SER A 279 -22.10 5.01 -4.73
N SER A 280 -23.23 4.39 -4.39
CA SER A 280 -23.28 3.23 -3.48
C SER A 280 -22.53 2.00 -3.99
N SER A 281 -22.65 1.68 -5.27
CA SER A 281 -21.93 0.55 -5.88
C SER A 281 -20.43 0.76 -5.83
N TRP A 282 -19.97 2.00 -6.08
CA TRP A 282 -18.56 2.36 -5.98
C TRP A 282 -18.02 2.29 -4.55
N ARG A 283 -18.82 2.60 -3.52
CA ARG A 283 -18.42 2.43 -2.11
C ARG A 283 -18.27 0.96 -1.72
N ILE A 284 -19.19 0.10 -2.17
CA ILE A 284 -19.10 -1.35 -1.96
C ILE A 284 -17.85 -1.90 -2.65
N LEU A 285 -17.58 -1.45 -3.87
CA LEU A 285 -16.39 -1.86 -4.61
C LEU A 285 -15.10 -1.36 -3.95
N ALA A 286 -15.08 -0.14 -3.41
CA ALA A 286 -13.97 0.37 -2.62
C ALA A 286 -13.71 -0.52 -1.39
N LEU A 287 -14.76 -0.87 -0.64
CA LEU A 287 -14.66 -1.79 0.50
C LEU A 287 -14.12 -3.16 0.07
N TYR A 288 -14.63 -3.72 -1.04
CA TYR A 288 -14.13 -4.97 -1.58
C TYR A 288 -12.62 -4.90 -1.89
N PHE A 289 -12.17 -3.86 -2.59
CA PHE A 289 -10.77 -3.73 -2.97
C PHE A 289 -9.82 -3.54 -1.78
N VAL A 290 -10.20 -2.75 -0.77
CA VAL A 290 -9.36 -2.62 0.43
C VAL A 290 -9.30 -3.94 1.20
N LEU A 291 -10.41 -4.69 1.29
CA LEU A 291 -10.42 -6.01 1.91
C LEU A 291 -9.59 -7.03 1.12
N SER A 292 -9.62 -7.00 -0.23
CA SER A 292 -8.75 -7.83 -1.06
C SER A 292 -7.28 -7.50 -0.85
N SER A 293 -6.94 -6.21 -0.76
CA SER A 293 -5.57 -5.77 -0.47
C SER A 293 -5.06 -6.32 0.87
N ILE A 294 -5.86 -6.17 1.94
CA ILE A 294 -5.55 -6.72 3.28
C ILE A 294 -5.46 -8.25 3.25
N ALA A 295 -6.44 -8.91 2.64
CA ALA A 295 -6.53 -10.36 2.61
C ALA A 295 -5.33 -10.97 1.89
N ILE A 296 -4.87 -10.37 0.80
CA ILE A 296 -3.70 -10.84 0.08
C ILE A 296 -2.46 -10.82 0.97
N THR A 297 -2.25 -9.79 1.79
CA THR A 297 -1.15 -9.78 2.77
C THR A 297 -1.33 -10.89 3.81
N ALA A 298 -2.52 -10.99 4.42
CA ALA A 298 -2.81 -11.96 5.47
C ALA A 298 -2.78 -13.44 5.02
N MET A 299 -3.02 -13.72 3.74
CA MET A 299 -3.00 -15.09 3.19
C MET A 299 -1.62 -15.76 3.26
N TYR A 300 -0.56 -14.96 3.31
CA TYR A 300 0.82 -15.44 3.35
C TYR A 300 1.41 -15.46 4.77
N ASP A 301 0.71 -14.89 5.76
CA ASP A 301 1.03 -15.13 7.17
C ASP A 301 0.63 -16.57 7.54
N ILE A 302 1.61 -17.35 8.03
CA ILE A 302 1.42 -18.76 8.40
C ILE A 302 0.29 -18.93 9.42
N GLN A 303 0.23 -18.06 10.41
CA GLN A 303 -0.76 -18.18 11.48
C GLN A 303 -2.17 -17.88 10.98
N SER A 304 -2.32 -16.81 10.20
CA SER A 304 -3.59 -16.46 9.55
C SER A 304 -4.03 -17.55 8.57
N LYS A 305 -3.10 -18.11 7.80
CA LYS A 305 -3.38 -19.20 6.86
C LYS A 305 -3.92 -20.46 7.55
N ALA A 306 -3.34 -20.86 8.67
CA ALA A 306 -3.83 -22.01 9.45
C ALA A 306 -5.28 -21.78 9.93
N ARG A 307 -5.59 -20.61 10.48
CA ARG A 307 -6.96 -20.28 10.93
C ARG A 307 -7.94 -20.21 9.77
N LEU A 308 -7.54 -19.61 8.65
CA LEU A 308 -8.37 -19.58 7.45
C LEU A 308 -8.65 -20.99 6.93
N GLN A 309 -7.67 -21.90 7.04
CA GLN A 309 -7.85 -23.29 6.67
C GLN A 309 -8.86 -24.02 7.55
N ASP A 310 -8.86 -23.75 8.87
CA ASP A 310 -9.84 -24.32 9.79
C ASP A 310 -11.27 -23.82 9.52
N VAL A 311 -11.43 -22.54 9.15
CA VAL A 311 -12.75 -21.93 8.92
C VAL A 311 -13.30 -22.21 7.52
N LEU A 312 -12.48 -22.10 6.49
CA LEU A 312 -12.91 -22.14 5.09
C LEU A 312 -12.65 -23.49 4.41
N GLY A 313 -11.92 -24.40 5.07
CA GLY A 313 -11.60 -25.71 4.50
C GLY A 313 -10.87 -25.58 3.16
N PRO A 314 -11.29 -26.29 2.09
CA PRO A 314 -10.68 -26.19 0.76
C PRO A 314 -10.72 -24.79 0.13
N LEU A 315 -11.68 -23.95 0.52
CA LEU A 315 -11.78 -22.57 0.03
C LEU A 315 -10.68 -21.67 0.59
N SER A 316 -9.99 -22.10 1.66
CA SER A 316 -8.82 -21.41 2.18
C SER A 316 -7.61 -21.50 1.26
N ASN A 317 -7.58 -22.48 0.34
CA ASN A 317 -6.51 -22.61 -0.64
C ASN A 317 -6.48 -21.39 -1.56
N PHE A 318 -5.28 -20.95 -1.92
CA PHE A 318 -5.01 -19.79 -2.77
C PHE A 318 -5.96 -19.73 -3.98
N TYR A 319 -6.06 -20.80 -4.75
CA TYR A 319 -6.90 -20.84 -5.95
C TYR A 319 -8.41 -20.80 -5.65
N GLY A 320 -8.84 -21.34 -4.50
CA GLY A 320 -10.22 -21.24 -4.03
C GLY A 320 -10.60 -19.79 -3.73
N GLN A 321 -9.73 -19.05 -3.04
CA GLN A 321 -9.94 -17.64 -2.76
C GLN A 321 -9.97 -16.78 -4.03
N PHE A 322 -9.06 -17.03 -4.97
CA PHE A 322 -9.05 -16.32 -6.26
C PHE A 322 -10.26 -16.64 -7.12
N MET A 323 -10.81 -17.86 -7.07
CA MET A 323 -12.09 -18.19 -7.71
C MET A 323 -13.24 -17.37 -7.14
N VAL A 324 -13.30 -17.23 -5.82
CA VAL A 324 -14.32 -16.40 -5.15
C VAL A 324 -14.15 -14.93 -5.55
N GLN A 325 -12.92 -14.41 -5.55
CA GLN A 325 -12.63 -13.04 -5.99
C GLN A 325 -13.03 -12.81 -7.46
N LEU A 326 -12.71 -13.76 -8.35
CA LEU A 326 -13.10 -13.71 -9.76
C LEU A 326 -14.62 -13.65 -9.91
N LEU A 327 -15.36 -14.51 -9.20
CA LEU A 327 -16.82 -14.51 -9.21
C LEU A 327 -17.38 -13.17 -8.72
N ILE A 328 -16.86 -12.62 -7.62
CA ILE A 328 -17.29 -11.32 -7.09
C ILE A 328 -17.03 -10.21 -8.12
N VAL A 329 -15.86 -10.20 -8.76
CA VAL A 329 -15.53 -9.22 -9.80
C VAL A 329 -16.49 -9.31 -10.97
N ILE A 330 -16.82 -10.52 -11.44
CA ILE A 330 -17.79 -10.73 -12.54
C ILE A 330 -19.17 -10.20 -12.13
N LEU A 331 -19.64 -10.55 -10.93
CA LEU A 331 -20.95 -10.10 -10.42
C LEU A 331 -21.02 -8.57 -10.29
N ILE A 332 -19.97 -7.94 -9.76
CA ILE A 332 -19.92 -6.47 -9.63
C ILE A 332 -19.81 -5.80 -11.01
N CYS A 333 -19.03 -6.35 -11.94
CA CYS A 333 -18.98 -5.86 -13.31
C CYS A 333 -20.36 -5.90 -13.97
N PHE A 334 -21.09 -7.00 -13.83
CA PHE A 334 -22.45 -7.13 -14.36
C PHE A 334 -23.39 -6.14 -13.68
N TRP A 335 -23.25 -5.96 -12.36
CA TRP A 335 -24.05 -5.00 -11.62
C TRP A 335 -23.80 -3.56 -12.06
N ILE A 336 -22.54 -3.13 -12.24
CA ILE A 336 -22.15 -1.75 -12.59
C ILE A 336 -22.36 -1.44 -14.08
N TYR A 337 -21.98 -2.34 -14.97
CA TYR A 337 -21.96 -2.08 -16.42
C TYR A 337 -23.11 -2.73 -17.19
N GLY A 338 -23.88 -3.62 -16.56
CA GLY A 338 -24.96 -4.39 -17.20
C GLY A 338 -24.47 -5.52 -18.11
N ALA A 339 -23.31 -5.37 -18.74
CA ALA A 339 -22.64 -6.41 -19.52
C ALA A 339 -21.12 -6.21 -19.52
N LEU A 340 -20.37 -7.30 -19.68
CA LEU A 340 -18.93 -7.27 -19.93
C LEU A 340 -18.66 -7.05 -21.42
N SER A 341 -17.62 -6.26 -21.74
CA SER A 341 -17.11 -6.25 -23.12
C SER A 341 -16.57 -7.63 -23.50
N MET A 342 -16.57 -7.97 -24.80
CA MET A 342 -16.03 -9.26 -25.27
C MET A 342 -14.57 -9.47 -24.83
N ASN A 343 -13.75 -8.41 -24.87
CA ASN A 343 -12.35 -8.45 -24.43
C ASN A 343 -12.24 -8.71 -22.93
N SER A 344 -13.10 -8.09 -22.13
CA SER A 344 -13.16 -8.28 -20.67
C SER A 344 -13.59 -9.69 -20.31
N ALA A 345 -14.63 -10.21 -20.99
CA ALA A 345 -15.11 -11.57 -20.79
C ALA A 345 -14.05 -12.60 -21.15
N PHE A 346 -13.39 -12.44 -22.31
CA PHE A 346 -12.28 -13.30 -22.72
C PHE A 346 -11.15 -13.30 -21.70
N ALA A 347 -10.72 -12.12 -21.22
CA ALA A 347 -9.68 -12.02 -20.21
C ALA A 347 -10.06 -12.74 -18.89
N MET A 348 -11.31 -12.62 -18.45
CA MET A 348 -11.81 -13.30 -17.26
C MET A 348 -11.85 -14.81 -17.42
N VAL A 349 -12.21 -15.31 -18.61
CA VAL A 349 -12.15 -16.74 -18.93
C VAL A 349 -10.69 -17.24 -18.88
N VAL A 350 -9.75 -16.50 -19.47
CA VAL A 350 -8.32 -16.87 -19.43
C VAL A 350 -7.82 -16.94 -17.99
N VAL A 351 -8.16 -15.98 -17.13
CA VAL A 351 -7.78 -16.04 -15.71
C VAL A 351 -8.46 -17.22 -15.00
N GLY A 352 -9.74 -17.46 -15.26
CA GLY A 352 -10.44 -18.62 -14.71
C GLY A 352 -9.74 -19.94 -15.07
N LEU A 353 -9.28 -20.07 -16.32
CA LEU A 353 -8.50 -21.23 -16.77
C LEU A 353 -7.13 -21.32 -16.09
N LEU A 354 -6.43 -20.19 -15.87
CA LEU A 354 -5.15 -20.16 -15.17
C LEU A 354 -5.27 -20.53 -13.68
N ILE A 355 -6.32 -20.03 -13.01
CA ILE A 355 -6.61 -20.43 -11.62
C ILE A 355 -6.98 -21.92 -11.58
N PHE A 356 -7.78 -22.39 -12.55
CA PHE A 356 -8.15 -23.80 -12.65
C PHE A 356 -6.93 -24.71 -12.87
N SER A 357 -6.01 -24.34 -13.77
CA SER A 357 -4.79 -25.11 -13.99
C SER A 357 -3.89 -25.15 -12.76
N GLY A 358 -3.90 -24.08 -11.96
CA GLY A 358 -3.20 -24.01 -10.68
C GLY A 358 -3.61 -25.09 -9.66
N PHE A 359 -4.86 -25.56 -9.68
CA PHE A 359 -5.29 -26.69 -8.85
C PHE A 359 -4.56 -27.99 -9.19
N TRP A 360 -4.12 -28.15 -10.45
CA TRP A 360 -3.41 -29.34 -10.92
C TRP A 360 -1.89 -29.24 -10.78
N PHE A 361 -1.36 -28.01 -10.72
CA PHE A 361 0.07 -27.73 -10.62
C PHE A 361 0.35 -26.72 -9.50
N PRO A 362 0.45 -27.17 -8.24
CA PRO A 362 0.67 -26.29 -7.08
C PRO A 362 2.14 -25.82 -7.04
N ALA A 363 2.52 -24.92 -7.95
CA ALA A 363 3.78 -24.21 -7.91
C ALA A 363 3.56 -22.81 -7.29
N HIS A 364 4.36 -22.45 -6.28
CA HIS A 364 4.26 -21.13 -5.63
C HIS A 364 4.46 -19.98 -6.62
N VAL A 365 5.41 -20.11 -7.55
CA VAL A 365 5.61 -19.15 -8.65
C VAL A 365 4.31 -18.94 -9.44
N LEU A 366 3.60 -20.01 -9.79
CA LEU A 366 2.35 -19.89 -10.55
C LEU A 366 1.28 -19.14 -9.76
N GLN A 367 1.19 -19.36 -8.44
CA GLN A 367 0.27 -18.61 -7.57
C GLN A 367 0.56 -17.11 -7.63
N TYR A 368 1.81 -16.70 -7.44
CA TYR A 368 2.19 -15.28 -7.54
C TYR A 368 1.89 -14.71 -8.92
N LEU A 369 2.27 -15.40 -10.00
CA LEU A 369 2.01 -14.95 -11.37
C LEU A 369 0.51 -14.76 -11.63
N VAL A 370 -0.32 -15.71 -11.21
CA VAL A 370 -1.78 -15.62 -11.32
C VAL A 370 -2.31 -14.43 -10.52
N ALA A 371 -1.82 -14.19 -9.31
CA ALA A 371 -2.21 -13.03 -8.51
C ALA A 371 -1.94 -11.71 -9.22
N GLY A 372 -0.71 -11.52 -9.72
CA GLY A 372 -0.31 -10.28 -10.39
C GLY A 372 -1.07 -10.05 -11.71
N VAL A 373 -1.26 -11.10 -12.51
CA VAL A 373 -2.03 -11.02 -13.77
C VAL A 373 -3.50 -10.71 -13.48
N PHE A 374 -4.11 -11.39 -12.51
CA PHE A 374 -5.50 -11.12 -12.12
C PHE A 374 -5.67 -9.69 -11.64
N ALA A 375 -4.83 -9.22 -10.71
CA ALA A 375 -4.91 -7.86 -10.18
C ALA A 375 -4.75 -6.80 -11.29
N LEU A 376 -3.84 -7.01 -12.26
CA LEU A 376 -3.67 -6.09 -13.39
C LEU A 376 -4.90 -6.08 -14.31
N LEU A 377 -5.52 -7.23 -14.56
CA LEU A 377 -6.74 -7.32 -15.37
C LEU A 377 -7.92 -6.63 -14.69
N VAL A 378 -8.12 -6.86 -13.38
CA VAL A 378 -9.12 -6.12 -12.59
C VAL A 378 -8.85 -4.61 -12.64
N THR A 379 -7.57 -4.21 -12.56
CA THR A 379 -7.18 -2.80 -12.67
C THR A 379 -7.49 -2.21 -14.03
N LYS A 380 -7.23 -2.95 -15.12
CA LYS A 380 -7.59 -2.52 -16.46
C LYS A 380 -9.09 -2.26 -16.58
N LEU A 381 -9.91 -3.18 -16.07
CA LEU A 381 -11.37 -3.08 -16.14
C LEU A 381 -11.92 -1.87 -15.38
N PHE A 382 -11.53 -1.68 -14.13
CA PHE A 382 -12.18 -0.65 -13.30
C PHE A 382 -11.50 0.72 -13.37
N LEU A 383 -10.24 0.79 -13.78
CA LEU A 383 -9.48 2.06 -13.80
C LEU A 383 -9.10 2.51 -15.21
N LEU A 384 -8.52 1.64 -16.04
CA LEU A 384 -7.94 2.08 -17.32
C LEU A 384 -8.99 2.28 -18.40
N ASP A 385 -9.93 1.33 -18.54
CA ASP A 385 -10.99 1.40 -19.55
C ASP A 385 -12.09 2.42 -19.18
N ASN A 386 -12.14 2.83 -17.90
CA ASN A 386 -13.14 3.77 -17.35
C ASN A 386 -12.58 5.16 -17.03
N ARG A 387 -11.43 5.53 -17.63
CA ARG A 387 -10.89 6.88 -17.45
C ARG A 387 -11.89 7.91 -17.99
N PRO A 388 -12.31 8.89 -17.18
CA PRO A 388 -13.11 9.99 -17.71
C PRO A 388 -12.32 10.62 -18.85
N LYS A 389 -13.02 10.90 -19.97
CA LYS A 389 -12.42 11.70 -21.04
C LYS A 389 -11.92 13.00 -20.39
N PRO A 390 -10.70 13.45 -20.71
CA PRO A 390 -10.17 14.66 -20.11
C PRO A 390 -11.12 15.81 -20.41
N ASN A 391 -11.92 16.21 -19.41
CA ASN A 391 -12.71 17.43 -19.49
C ASN A 391 -11.68 18.56 -19.51
N SER A 392 -11.61 19.27 -20.62
CA SER A 392 -10.72 20.42 -20.83
C SER A 392 -10.88 21.51 -19.78
N GLU A 393 -11.97 21.48 -18.99
CA GLU A 393 -12.34 22.51 -18.02
C GLU A 393 -11.84 22.26 -16.58
N LEU A 394 -11.41 21.04 -16.21
CA LEU A 394 -10.92 20.72 -14.85
C LEU A 394 -9.39 20.70 -14.73
N ALA A 395 -8.68 21.04 -15.82
CA ALA A 395 -7.23 21.12 -15.90
C ALA A 395 -6.66 22.52 -15.65
N ALA A 396 -7.53 23.52 -15.43
CA ALA A 396 -7.20 24.88 -14.99
C ALA A 396 -7.66 25.07 -13.54
#